data_AF-A0A015KCA7-F1
#
_entry.id   AF-A0A015KCA7-F1
#
_cell.length_a   1.000
_cell.length_b   1.000
_cell.length_c   1.000
_cell.angle_alpha   90.00
_cell.angle_beta   90.00
_cell.angle_gamma   90.00
#
_symmetry.space_group_name_H-M   'P 1'
#
loop_
_entity.id
_entity.type
_entity.pdbx_description
1 polymer ?
#
loop_
_entity_poly.entity_id
_entity_poly.type
_entity_poly.pdbx_seq_one_letter_code
_entity_poly.pdbx_strand_id
1 'polypeptide(L)'
;MCVTLILVLGDMIKISQERVEQWFFSYIELLHRFQLWCAATHIISSCRVPSVEMMNQQSTTIYTTCNNCFRPILNSRSGYWICDKCRKMLNPCSICHNTVKGLYTWCQGCSHGGHLFHMKEWFSANNECPTGCGHNCSVAIE
;
A
#
# COMPACT_ATOMS: atom_id res chain seq x y z
N MET A 1 18.86 22.43 7.68
CA MET A 1 20.32 22.58 7.78
C MET A 1 20.93 21.58 8.76
N CYS A 2 20.47 21.48 10.01
CA CYS A 2 21.03 20.54 10.99
C CYS A 2 20.88 19.05 10.59
N VAL A 3 19.75 18.67 9.99
CA VAL A 3 19.54 17.29 9.49
C VAL A 3 20.51 16.94 8.35
N THR A 4 20.72 17.85 7.40
CA THR A 4 21.69 17.66 6.31
C THR A 4 23.13 17.53 6.83
N LEU A 5 23.50 18.33 7.83
CA LEU A 5 24.81 18.23 8.49
C LEU A 5 24.99 16.91 9.22
N ILE A 6 23.94 16.38 9.87
CA ILE A 6 24.01 15.05 10.51
C ILE A 6 24.11 13.94 9.47
N LEU A 7 23.38 14.04 8.36
CA LEU A 7 23.45 13.04 7.28
C LEU A 7 24.83 12.99 6.60
N VAL A 8 25.53 14.13 6.50
CA VAL A 8 26.82 14.22 5.80
C VAL A 8 28.02 14.10 6.74
N LEU A 9 27.94 14.66 7.95
CA LEU A 9 29.05 14.79 8.91
C LEU A 9 28.79 14.06 10.23
N GLY A 10 27.80 13.16 10.29
CA GLY A 10 27.38 12.49 11.53
C GLY A 10 28.52 11.78 12.27
N ASP A 11 29.47 11.21 11.55
CA ASP A 11 30.62 10.51 12.14
C ASP A 11 31.65 11.47 12.79
N MET A 12 31.56 12.77 12.48
CA MET A 12 32.49 13.81 12.94
C MET A 12 31.91 14.67 14.08
N ILE A 13 30.60 14.57 14.36
CA ILE A 13 29.92 15.44 15.32
C ILE A 13 29.28 14.60 16.43
N LYS A 14 29.68 14.83 17.69
CA LYS A 14 29.09 14.18 18.86
C LYS A 14 27.85 14.94 19.31
N ILE A 15 26.66 14.42 18.99
CA ILE A 15 25.35 14.93 19.44
C ILE A 15 24.61 13.79 20.15
N SER A 16 23.81 14.10 21.18
CA SER A 16 22.95 13.09 21.81
C SER A 16 21.90 12.56 20.83
N GLN A 17 21.64 11.25 20.91
CA GLN A 17 20.69 10.57 20.02
C GLN A 17 19.27 11.18 20.10
N GLU A 18 18.82 11.55 21.30
CA GLU A 18 17.53 12.22 21.51
C GLU A 18 17.40 13.54 20.75
N ARG A 19 18.49 14.33 20.69
CA ARG A 19 18.47 15.62 20.00
C ARG A 19 18.50 15.44 18.49
N VAL A 20 19.23 14.44 18.01
CA VAL A 20 19.21 14.05 16.59
C VAL A 20 17.80 13.65 16.18
N GLU A 21 17.16 12.79 16.96
CA GLU A 21 15.79 12.33 16.74
C GLU A 21 14.78 13.50 16.67
N GLN A 22 14.83 14.41 17.65
CA GLN A 22 14.00 15.61 17.65
C GLN A 22 14.19 16.47 16.40
N TRP A 23 15.43 16.68 15.96
CA TRP A 23 15.71 17.47 14.76
C TRP A 23 15.18 16.83 13.48
N PHE A 24 15.28 15.50 13.36
CA PHE A 24 14.69 14.78 12.24
C PHE A 24 13.17 14.92 12.23
N PHE A 25 12.50 14.69 13.36
CA PHE A 25 11.05 14.84 13.45
C PHE A 25 10.57 16.25 13.09
N SER A 26 11.17 17.30 13.66
CA SER A 26 10.78 18.68 13.36
C SER A 26 11.02 19.05 11.89
N TYR A 27 12.09 18.53 11.27
CA TYR A 27 12.37 18.80 9.87
C TYR A 27 11.41 18.06 8.94
N ILE A 28 11.10 16.79 9.22
CA ILE A 28 10.12 16.00 8.47
C ILE A 28 8.73 16.65 8.57
N GLU A 29 8.34 17.10 9.75
CA GLU A 29 7.07 17.82 9.97
C GLU A 29 6.99 19.08 9.10
N LEU A 30 8.07 19.84 9.00
CA LEU A 30 8.15 21.02 8.15
C LEU A 30 8.06 20.67 6.66
N LEU A 31 8.73 19.60 6.21
CA LEU A 31 8.61 19.11 4.83
C LEU A 31 7.18 18.67 4.51
N HIS A 32 6.51 17.98 5.42
CA HIS A 32 5.11 17.59 5.30
C HIS A 32 4.18 18.81 5.21
N ARG A 33 4.39 19.85 6.04
CA ARG A 33 3.61 21.10 5.98
C ARG A 33 3.77 21.83 4.64
N PHE A 34 4.95 21.74 4.02
CA PHE A 34 5.20 22.26 2.68
C PHE A 34 4.81 21.29 1.54
N GLN A 35 4.17 20.17 1.85
CA GLN A 35 3.75 19.15 0.88
C GLN A 35 4.91 18.56 0.06
N LEU A 36 6.13 18.58 0.60
CA LEU A 36 7.32 18.03 -0.03
C LEU A 36 7.50 16.54 0.33
N TRP A 37 6.50 15.73 -0.01
CA TRP A 37 6.39 14.32 0.42
C TRP A 37 7.58 13.47 -0.03
N CYS A 38 7.98 13.55 -1.30
CA CYS A 38 9.10 12.77 -1.82
C CYS A 38 10.43 13.11 -1.11
N ALA A 39 10.64 14.41 -0.82
CA ALA A 39 11.82 14.85 -0.07
C ALA A 39 11.78 14.33 1.37
N ALA A 40 10.62 14.39 2.03
CA ALA A 40 10.44 13.84 3.38
C ALA A 40 10.72 12.33 3.40
N THR A 41 10.17 11.56 2.46
CA THR A 41 10.41 10.13 2.32
C THR A 41 11.89 9.82 2.11
N HIS A 42 12.59 10.59 1.28
CA HIS A 42 14.03 10.42 1.06
C HIS A 42 14.84 10.64 2.35
N ILE A 43 14.52 11.68 3.11
CA ILE A 43 15.14 11.97 4.42
C ILE A 43 14.87 10.85 5.42
N ILE A 44 13.62 10.37 5.51
CA ILE A 44 13.23 9.25 6.39
C ILE A 44 14.04 8.00 6.05
N SER A 45 14.11 7.65 4.75
CA SER A 45 14.84 6.46 4.29
C SER A 45 16.36 6.54 4.45
N SER A 46 16.91 7.74 4.58
CA SER A 46 18.36 7.95 4.74
C SER A 46 18.78 8.07 6.21
N CYS A 47 17.82 8.18 7.13
CA CYS A 47 18.10 8.31 8.56
C CYS A 47 18.44 6.95 9.19
N ARG A 48 19.44 6.92 10.08
CA ARG A 48 19.82 5.70 10.84
C ARG A 48 19.15 5.60 12.22
N VAL A 49 18.25 6.52 12.55
CA VAL A 49 17.51 6.50 13.81
C VAL A 49 16.27 5.61 13.64
N PRO A 50 16.12 4.50 14.38
CA PRO A 50 15.04 3.54 14.16
C PRO A 50 13.63 4.14 14.23
N SER A 51 13.39 5.05 15.18
CA SER A 51 12.08 5.71 15.33
C SER A 51 11.70 6.58 14.12
N VAL A 52 12.69 7.17 13.46
CA VAL A 52 12.50 7.96 12.23
C VAL A 52 12.33 7.03 11.03
N GLU A 53 13.22 6.05 10.87
CA GLU A 53 13.19 5.10 9.75
C GLU A 53 11.85 4.32 9.68
N MET A 54 11.31 3.94 10.85
CA MET A 54 10.03 3.25 10.95
C MET A 54 8.83 4.10 10.51
N MET A 55 8.95 5.42 10.38
CA MET A 55 7.84 6.28 9.94
C MET A 55 7.30 5.89 8.56
N ASN A 56 8.17 5.44 7.64
CA ASN A 56 7.76 4.96 6.31
C ASN A 56 7.13 3.56 6.33
N GLN A 57 7.21 2.84 7.45
CA GLN A 57 6.71 1.48 7.63
C GLN A 57 5.33 1.43 8.30
N GLN A 58 4.83 2.56 8.79
CA GLN A 58 3.54 2.65 9.47
C GLN A 58 2.40 2.82 8.47
N SER A 59 1.26 2.18 8.74
CA SER A 59 0.00 2.36 7.97
C SER A 59 0.07 2.06 6.46
N THR A 60 1.12 1.38 5.99
CA THR A 60 1.28 0.98 4.57
C THR A 60 0.79 -0.44 4.28
N THR A 61 0.22 -1.14 5.27
CA THR A 61 -0.26 -2.51 5.09
C THR A 61 -1.62 -2.53 4.40
N ILE A 62 -1.65 -3.04 3.16
CA ILE A 62 -2.89 -3.34 2.43
C ILE A 62 -3.22 -4.81 2.66
N TYR A 63 -4.33 -5.08 3.35
CA TYR A 63 -4.82 -6.44 3.50
C TYR A 63 -5.50 -6.90 2.21
N THR A 64 -4.98 -7.97 1.62
CA THR A 64 -5.62 -8.64 0.49
C THR A 64 -6.46 -9.80 1.00
N THR A 65 -7.66 -9.96 0.45
CA THR A 65 -8.65 -10.95 0.90
C THR A 65 -9.04 -11.88 -0.24
N CYS A 66 -9.40 -13.11 0.09
CA CYS A 66 -9.93 -14.05 -0.89
C CYS A 66 -11.30 -13.59 -1.40
N ASN A 67 -11.45 -13.45 -2.73
CA ASN A 67 -12.70 -13.05 -3.39
C ASN A 67 -13.89 -14.01 -3.19
N ASN A 68 -13.68 -15.20 -2.60
CA ASN A 68 -14.74 -16.18 -2.34
C ASN A 68 -15.11 -16.31 -0.86
N CYS A 69 -14.18 -16.12 0.09
CA CYS A 69 -14.48 -16.24 1.52
C CYS A 69 -14.16 -14.99 2.35
N PHE A 70 -13.67 -13.94 1.71
CA PHE A 70 -13.35 -12.64 2.29
C PHE A 70 -12.36 -12.67 3.45
N ARG A 71 -11.64 -13.78 3.63
CA ARG A 71 -10.59 -13.89 4.63
C ARG A 71 -9.27 -13.33 4.11
N PRO A 72 -8.49 -12.66 4.95
CA PRO A 72 -7.15 -12.20 4.59
C PRO A 72 -6.27 -13.33 4.06
N ILE A 73 -5.53 -13.06 3.00
CA ILE A 73 -4.55 -13.96 2.41
C ILE A 73 -3.22 -13.69 3.13
N LEU A 74 -3.01 -14.39 4.24
CA LEU A 74 -1.81 -14.25 5.07
C LEU A 74 -0.90 -15.47 4.86
N ASN A 75 0.38 -15.24 4.55
CA ASN A 75 1.46 -16.23 4.58
C ASN A 75 1.05 -17.62 4.07
N SER A 76 0.57 -17.70 2.82
CA SER A 76 0.10 -18.98 2.29
C SER A 76 1.28 -19.92 2.03
N ARG A 77 1.24 -21.11 2.63
CA ARG A 77 2.22 -22.19 2.41
C ARG A 77 2.20 -22.69 0.96
N SER A 78 1.11 -22.45 0.23
CA SER A 78 0.92 -22.82 -1.16
C SER A 78 1.23 -21.69 -2.15
N GLY A 79 1.83 -20.60 -1.67
CA GLY A 79 2.04 -19.36 -2.42
C GLY A 79 0.75 -18.53 -2.53
N TYR A 80 0.87 -17.29 -3.00
CA TYR A 80 -0.25 -16.33 -3.06
C TYR A 80 -1.28 -16.61 -4.19
N TRP A 81 -1.30 -17.84 -4.71
CA TRP A 81 -2.09 -18.24 -5.88
C TRP A 81 -3.35 -19.03 -5.53
N ILE A 82 -3.38 -19.65 -4.35
CA ILE A 82 -4.49 -20.49 -3.89
C ILE A 82 -4.89 -20.06 -2.48
N CYS A 83 -6.19 -19.95 -2.23
CA CYS A 83 -6.69 -19.72 -0.88
C CYS A 83 -6.58 -21.02 -0.07
N ASP A 84 -5.86 -21.00 1.05
CA ASP A 84 -5.70 -22.18 1.92
C ASP A 84 -7.03 -22.71 2.48
N LYS A 85 -8.02 -21.84 2.68
CA LYS A 85 -9.36 -22.22 3.16
C LYS A 85 -10.26 -22.73 2.04
N CYS A 86 -10.38 -21.99 0.95
CA CYS A 86 -11.30 -22.34 -0.14
C CYS A 86 -10.75 -23.40 -1.10
N ARG A 87 -9.42 -23.61 -1.11
CA ARG A 87 -8.70 -24.39 -2.12
C ARG A 87 -9.00 -23.94 -3.56
N LYS A 88 -9.41 -22.68 -3.74
CA LYS A 88 -9.68 -22.05 -5.03
C LYS A 88 -8.53 -21.12 -5.43
N MET A 89 -8.31 -21.00 -6.73
CA MET A 89 -7.39 -20.02 -7.32
C MET A 89 -7.78 -18.60 -6.90
N LEU A 90 -6.78 -17.84 -6.48
CA LEU A 90 -6.90 -16.42 -6.21
C LEU A 90 -6.79 -15.63 -7.53
N ASN A 91 -7.41 -14.46 -7.56
CA ASN A 91 -7.34 -13.51 -8.68
C ASN A 91 -7.85 -14.01 -10.06
N PRO A 92 -8.92 -14.84 -10.18
CA PRO A 92 -9.58 -14.99 -11.46
C PRO A 92 -10.27 -13.67 -11.83
N CYS A 93 -10.26 -13.31 -13.10
CA CYS A 93 -11.03 -12.16 -13.57
C CYS A 93 -12.52 -12.46 -13.46
N SER A 94 -13.28 -11.58 -12.82
CA SER A 94 -14.74 -11.72 -12.67
C SER A 94 -15.53 -11.75 -13.99
N ILE A 95 -14.91 -11.32 -15.10
CA ILE A 95 -15.56 -11.22 -16.43
C ILE A 95 -15.15 -12.38 -17.33
N CYS A 96 -13.84 -12.60 -17.55
CA CYS A 96 -13.37 -13.66 -18.45
C CYS A 96 -13.02 -14.97 -17.74
N HIS A 97 -13.06 -15.00 -16.41
CA HIS A 97 -12.77 -16.16 -15.55
C HIS A 97 -11.36 -16.75 -15.66
N ASN A 98 -10.50 -16.18 -16.52
CA ASN A 98 -9.10 -16.55 -16.61
C ASN A 98 -8.28 -15.92 -15.48
N THR A 99 -7.21 -16.61 -15.09
CA THR A 99 -6.23 -16.10 -14.14
C THR A 99 -5.58 -14.83 -14.67
N VAL A 100 -5.56 -13.79 -13.83
CA VAL A 100 -4.87 -12.54 -14.17
C VAL A 100 -3.38 -12.69 -13.93
N LYS A 101 -2.59 -12.57 -15.00
CA LYS A 101 -1.12 -12.53 -14.95
C LYS A 101 -0.68 -11.08 -15.03
N GLY A 102 -0.26 -10.49 -13.92
CA GLY A 102 0.16 -9.09 -13.84
C GLY A 102 -0.83 -8.23 -13.06
N LEU A 103 -1.19 -7.07 -13.60
CA LEU A 103 -2.02 -6.08 -12.91
C LEU A 103 -3.45 -6.59 -12.70
N TYR A 104 -3.80 -6.79 -11.44
CA TYR A 104 -5.14 -7.15 -11.00
C TYR A 104 -5.76 -5.97 -10.23
N THR A 105 -6.91 -5.50 -10.69
CA THR A 105 -7.68 -4.43 -10.04
C THR A 105 -8.87 -5.03 -9.33
N TRP A 106 -9.09 -4.68 -8.06
CA TRP A 106 -10.21 -5.19 -7.26
C TRP A 106 -10.94 -4.07 -6.50
N CYS A 107 -12.18 -4.35 -6.11
CA CYS A 107 -12.94 -3.50 -5.20
C CYS A 107 -12.58 -3.79 -3.73
N GLN A 108 -12.16 -2.78 -2.97
CA GLN A 108 -11.76 -2.97 -1.56
C GLN A 108 -12.94 -3.39 -0.65
N GLY A 109 -14.19 -3.15 -1.07
CA GLY A 109 -15.39 -3.55 -0.34
C GLY A 109 -15.76 -5.02 -0.55
N CYS A 110 -15.88 -5.45 -1.82
CA CYS A 110 -16.33 -6.81 -2.14
C CYS A 110 -15.22 -7.77 -2.57
N SER A 111 -13.96 -7.35 -2.61
CA SER A 111 -12.78 -8.18 -2.97
C SER A 111 -12.80 -8.83 -4.37
N HIS A 112 -13.83 -8.60 -5.19
CA HIS A 112 -13.89 -9.06 -6.58
C HIS A 112 -13.12 -8.10 -7.49
N GLY A 113 -12.58 -8.64 -8.59
CA GLY A 113 -11.72 -7.89 -9.47
C GLY A 113 -11.37 -8.64 -10.75
N GLY A 114 -10.37 -8.15 -11.47
CA GLY A 114 -9.92 -8.79 -12.70
C GLY A 114 -8.88 -7.98 -13.45
N HIS A 115 -8.75 -8.31 -14.74
CA HIS A 115 -7.89 -7.58 -15.65
C HIS A 115 -8.31 -6.11 -15.71
N LEU A 116 -7.33 -5.19 -15.64
CA LEU A 116 -7.58 -3.74 -15.70
C LEU A 116 -8.53 -3.36 -16.84
N PHE A 117 -8.31 -3.88 -18.05
CA PHE A 117 -9.12 -3.54 -19.22
C PHE A 117 -10.59 -3.99 -19.08
N HIS A 118 -10.83 -5.23 -18.67
CA HIS A 118 -12.20 -5.72 -18.45
C HIS A 118 -12.91 -4.95 -17.34
N MET A 119 -12.21 -4.68 -16.23
CA MET A 119 -12.81 -3.93 -15.13
C MET A 119 -13.12 -2.49 -15.53
N LYS A 120 -12.22 -1.84 -16.29
CA LYS A 120 -12.42 -0.48 -16.80
C LYS A 120 -13.59 -0.42 -17.78
N GLU A 121 -13.70 -1.37 -18.70
CA GLU A 121 -14.80 -1.45 -19.66
C GLU A 121 -16.13 -1.67 -18.94
N TRP A 122 -16.20 -2.62 -18.01
CA TRP A 122 -17.41 -2.88 -17.22
C TRP A 122 -17.88 -1.63 -16.46
N PHE A 123 -16.95 -0.97 -15.75
CA PHE A 123 -17.26 0.22 -14.95
C PHE A 123 -17.44 1.51 -15.77
N SER A 124 -17.27 1.47 -17.10
CA SER A 124 -17.65 2.61 -17.95
C SER A 124 -19.16 2.74 -18.16
N ALA A 125 -19.91 1.66 -17.92
CA ALA A 125 -21.36 1.61 -18.13
C ALA A 125 -22.13 1.04 -16.92
N ASN A 126 -21.44 0.50 -15.92
CA ASN A 126 -22.05 -0.15 -14.76
C ASN A 126 -21.40 0.37 -13.48
N ASN A 127 -22.15 0.38 -12.39
CA ASN A 127 -21.63 0.73 -11.07
C ASN A 127 -21.51 -0.50 -10.14
N GLU A 128 -22.24 -1.57 -10.47
CA GLU A 128 -22.30 -2.79 -9.67
C GLU A 128 -21.21 -3.80 -10.03
N CYS A 129 -20.89 -4.68 -9.09
CA CYS A 129 -19.91 -5.73 -9.29
C CYS A 129 -20.32 -6.72 -10.39
N PRO A 130 -19.45 -7.06 -11.36
CA PRO A 130 -19.76 -8.01 -12.43
C PRO A 130 -20.06 -9.44 -11.95
N THR A 131 -19.72 -9.77 -10.70
CA THR A 131 -20.06 -11.09 -10.12
C THR A 131 -21.52 -11.21 -9.67
N GLY A 132 -22.29 -10.12 -9.67
CA GLY A 132 -23.66 -10.11 -9.15
C GLY A 132 -23.76 -10.17 -7.63
N CYS A 133 -22.69 -9.84 -6.89
CA CYS A 133 -22.70 -9.84 -5.42
C CYS A 133 -23.51 -8.71 -4.77
N GLY A 134 -24.11 -7.81 -5.56
CA GLY A 134 -24.93 -6.69 -5.09
C GLY A 134 -24.14 -5.48 -4.57
N HIS A 135 -22.80 -5.48 -4.66
CA HIS A 135 -21.98 -4.35 -4.22
C HIS A 135 -21.82 -3.30 -5.32
N ASN A 136 -22.09 -2.03 -5.01
CA ASN A 136 -21.74 -0.88 -5.85
C ASN A 136 -20.24 -0.59 -5.70
N CYS A 137 -19.46 -0.98 -6.71
CA CYS A 137 -18.00 -0.98 -6.64
C CYS A 137 -17.36 0.28 -7.24
N SER A 138 -18.08 1.00 -8.09
CA SER A 138 -17.64 2.31 -8.56
C SER A 138 -17.99 3.34 -7.49
N VAL A 139 -17.02 3.69 -6.65
CA VAL A 139 -17.19 4.87 -5.79
C VAL A 139 -17.04 6.08 -6.71
N ALA A 140 -18.12 6.82 -6.93
CA ALA A 140 -18.01 8.16 -7.50
C ALA A 140 -17.07 8.96 -6.60
N ILE A 141 -15.95 9.41 -7.15
CA ILE A 141 -15.11 10.39 -6.47
C ILE A 141 -15.85 11.72 -6.69
N GLU A 142 -16.60 12.16 -5.68
CA GLU A 142 -17.07 13.55 -5.60
C GLU A 142 -15.91 14.50 -5.33
#